data_AF-A0A7C3THI6-F1
#
_entry.id   AF-A0A7C3THI6-F1
#
_cell.length_a   1.000
_cell.length_b   1.000
_cell.length_c   1.000
_cell.angle_alpha   90.00
_cell.angle_beta   90.00
_cell.angle_gamma   90.00
#
_symmetry.space_group_name_H-M   'P 1'
#
loop_
_entity.id
_entity.type
_entity.pdbx_description
1 polymer ?
#
loop_
_entity_poly.entity_id
_entity_poly.type
_entity_poly.pdbx_seq_one_letter_code
_entity_poly.pdbx_strand_id
1 'polypeptide(L)'
;MNERINAFKKFLSNPERYYEDFVNIQYKPTKTWRQNWVEFVRDYADLAAYCGLLPAFFKNPFGDSEEDGYVFSDNAAQYLAGEVSPEEVLMRMKYANSSINLMRYPQYRIRVRPFYATLRLLEKLEELGVKLVDKKLLGAAVGCLRSEDEVEDAAQIIKREFTMNGIVAKFANKQVRKDFVREGERFSLSLVSFLQRWKLVSISKGRIKMVRITDKGREWIKKTPANSIFYSFDLGEIHLSPLVGYLLNLFEESVKQNIYEVDMKTLSDQLREVVDEDTLEHVIRMLKEIRPSPIKELYHKKLELNPLEDQYAVTPTTDFASLTEAAFIEKGMASILIRAPQVVVLRPPRNLLDSLRHSALSSEGSDYEDDLIDAFQELDYGKVIKLGHYVAGQRYSDLVWEVPIVDSMTNEEKTLLIIVEAKSGEAIRQFDERIVMNEIRNTIADKYGRKLPEIAGVWIWVLDGQSLPQIDGGHGGPRTGTKTFLEKMNDLLQLMTYVGRLVVVTAMNIESFLEYYQYLYAVLKQSKGPLNEVTAQNFWIWGRLFRPVVGYVFIHNDVNELRKKLFVPA
;
A
#
# COMPACT_ATOMS: atom_id res chain seq x y z
N MET A 1 19.18 -33.57 -30.57
CA MET A 1 17.72 -33.58 -30.81
C MET A 1 17.12 -34.95 -30.51
N ASN A 2 17.69 -36.05 -31.02
CA ASN A 2 17.22 -37.43 -30.78
C ASN A 2 17.25 -37.87 -29.30
N GLU A 3 18.25 -37.46 -28.53
CA GLU A 3 18.33 -37.77 -27.09
C GLU A 3 17.18 -37.16 -26.29
N ARG A 4 16.78 -35.92 -26.59
CA ARG A 4 15.65 -35.25 -25.91
C ARG A 4 14.33 -35.94 -26.18
N ILE A 5 14.10 -36.32 -27.46
CA ILE A 5 12.90 -37.04 -27.87
C ILE A 5 12.84 -38.40 -27.18
N ASN A 6 13.97 -39.13 -27.13
CA ASN A 6 14.03 -40.43 -26.47
C ASN A 6 13.83 -40.35 -24.96
N ALA A 7 14.41 -39.34 -24.32
CA ALA A 7 14.21 -39.11 -22.90
C ALA A 7 12.77 -38.69 -22.56
N PHE A 8 12.15 -37.86 -23.39
CA PHE A 8 10.73 -37.53 -23.24
C PHE A 8 9.84 -38.76 -23.39
N LYS A 9 10.14 -39.65 -24.36
CA LYS A 9 9.41 -40.94 -24.50
C LYS A 9 9.59 -41.84 -23.28
N LYS A 10 10.80 -41.91 -22.70
CA LYS A 10 11.04 -42.65 -21.45
C LYS A 10 10.26 -42.05 -20.29
N PHE A 11 10.32 -40.73 -20.12
CA PHE A 11 9.50 -39.99 -19.15
C PHE A 11 8.01 -40.29 -19.28
N LEU A 12 7.43 -40.22 -20.49
CA LEU A 12 6.02 -40.54 -20.72
C LEU A 12 5.67 -42.00 -20.36
N SER A 13 6.61 -42.93 -20.52
CA SER A 13 6.38 -44.35 -20.20
C SER A 13 6.38 -44.64 -18.69
N ASN A 14 7.14 -43.87 -17.89
CA ASN A 14 7.16 -43.98 -16.43
C ASN A 14 7.70 -42.65 -15.82
N PRO A 15 6.80 -41.68 -15.55
CA PRO A 15 7.20 -40.35 -15.11
C PRO A 15 8.01 -40.36 -13.81
N GLU A 16 7.58 -41.13 -12.81
CA GLU A 16 8.24 -41.19 -11.50
C GLU A 16 9.70 -41.66 -11.61
N ARG A 17 9.94 -42.69 -12.43
CA ARG A 17 11.28 -43.26 -12.59
C ARG A 17 12.21 -42.35 -13.39
N TYR A 18 11.70 -41.70 -14.44
CA TYR A 18 12.53 -41.01 -15.43
C TYR A 18 12.45 -39.47 -15.32
N TYR A 19 11.79 -38.94 -14.29
CA TYR A 19 11.67 -37.49 -14.09
C TYR A 19 13.05 -36.82 -14.03
N GLU A 20 13.93 -37.28 -13.13
CA GLU A 20 15.26 -36.67 -12.95
C GLU A 20 16.12 -36.75 -14.22
N ASP A 21 16.08 -37.89 -14.93
CA ASP A 21 16.78 -38.06 -16.21
C ASP A 21 16.28 -37.05 -17.25
N PHE A 22 14.98 -36.81 -17.31
CA PHE A 22 14.39 -35.90 -18.29
C PHE A 22 14.70 -34.44 -17.97
N VAL A 23 14.50 -34.01 -16.72
CA VAL A 23 14.67 -32.59 -16.36
C VAL A 23 16.13 -32.15 -16.36
N ASN A 24 17.08 -33.05 -16.15
CA ASN A 24 18.51 -32.72 -16.16
C ASN A 24 19.15 -32.76 -17.56
N ILE A 25 18.40 -33.14 -18.60
CA ILE A 25 18.92 -33.12 -19.98
C ILE A 25 19.27 -31.72 -20.46
N GLN A 26 20.40 -31.62 -21.15
CA GLN A 26 20.87 -30.40 -21.79
C GLN A 26 19.86 -29.86 -22.82
N TYR A 27 19.28 -28.68 -22.59
CA TYR A 27 18.38 -27.98 -23.53
C TYR A 27 19.11 -27.00 -24.45
N LYS A 28 20.15 -26.32 -23.96
CA LYS A 28 21.10 -25.54 -24.76
C LYS A 28 22.49 -25.63 -24.11
N PRO A 29 23.58 -25.22 -24.78
CA PRO A 29 24.94 -25.42 -24.26
C PRO A 29 25.15 -24.94 -22.82
N THR A 30 24.35 -23.96 -22.37
CA THR A 30 24.43 -23.38 -21.03
C THR A 30 23.30 -23.75 -20.09
N LYS A 31 22.26 -24.48 -20.52
CA LYS A 31 21.08 -24.78 -19.66
C LYS A 31 20.48 -26.17 -19.86
N THR A 32 20.02 -26.78 -18.78
CA THR A 32 19.21 -28.02 -18.77
C THR A 32 17.72 -27.74 -19.05
N TRP A 33 16.91 -28.78 -19.22
CA TRP A 33 15.46 -28.66 -19.37
C TRP A 33 14.82 -28.05 -18.14
N ARG A 34 15.22 -28.47 -16.93
CA ARG A 34 14.80 -27.90 -15.64
C ARG A 34 15.05 -26.39 -15.61
N GLN A 35 16.27 -25.96 -15.92
CA GLN A 35 16.63 -24.55 -15.90
C GLN A 35 15.82 -23.75 -16.94
N ASN A 36 15.62 -24.29 -18.13
CA ASN A 36 14.80 -23.63 -19.15
C ASN A 36 13.31 -23.57 -18.76
N TRP A 37 12.79 -24.62 -18.12
CA TRP A 37 11.41 -24.67 -17.63
C TRP A 37 11.18 -23.65 -16.51
N VAL A 38 12.10 -23.55 -15.55
CA VAL A 38 12.05 -22.54 -14.48
C VAL A 38 12.05 -21.12 -15.07
N GLU A 39 12.89 -20.84 -16.06
CA GLU A 39 12.88 -19.54 -16.75
C GLU A 39 11.56 -19.29 -17.47
N PHE A 40 11.02 -20.29 -18.17
CA PHE A 40 9.74 -20.16 -18.86
C PHE A 40 8.58 -19.88 -17.90
N VAL A 41 8.51 -20.59 -16.77
CA VAL A 41 7.49 -20.36 -15.73
C VAL A 41 7.63 -18.97 -15.13
N ARG A 42 8.86 -18.55 -14.81
CA ARG A 42 9.13 -17.19 -14.31
C ARG A 42 8.69 -16.13 -15.32
N ASP A 43 9.09 -16.24 -16.58
CA ASP A 43 8.75 -15.26 -17.61
C ASP A 43 7.22 -15.17 -17.84
N TYR A 44 6.48 -16.28 -17.64
CA TYR A 44 5.01 -16.29 -17.72
C TYR A 44 4.36 -15.61 -16.50
N ALA A 45 4.89 -15.85 -15.31
CA ALA A 45 4.42 -15.21 -14.09
C ALA A 45 4.75 -13.70 -14.08
N ASP A 46 5.94 -13.32 -14.56
CA ASP A 46 6.33 -11.92 -14.80
C ASP A 46 5.36 -11.26 -15.78
N LEU A 47 5.01 -11.93 -16.89
CA LEU A 47 4.02 -11.40 -17.84
C LEU A 47 2.66 -11.17 -17.17
N ALA A 48 2.17 -12.13 -16.39
CA ALA A 48 0.92 -11.98 -15.64
C ALA A 48 0.99 -10.82 -14.63
N ALA A 49 2.15 -10.61 -14.01
CA ALA A 49 2.39 -9.46 -13.13
C ALA A 49 2.41 -8.13 -13.90
N TYR A 50 3.06 -8.05 -15.06
CA TYR A 50 3.02 -6.85 -15.92
C TYR A 50 1.62 -6.54 -16.46
N CYS A 51 0.74 -7.54 -16.51
CA CYS A 51 -0.68 -7.40 -16.84
C CYS A 51 -1.55 -7.00 -15.64
N GLY A 52 -0.99 -6.91 -14.42
CA GLY A 52 -1.75 -6.63 -13.19
C GLY A 52 -2.65 -7.76 -12.71
N LEU A 53 -2.50 -8.97 -13.28
CA LEU A 53 -3.23 -10.18 -12.86
C LEU A 53 -2.59 -10.84 -11.64
N LEU A 54 -1.29 -10.68 -11.49
CA LEU A 54 -0.60 -11.04 -10.26
C LEU A 54 -0.01 -9.74 -9.67
N PRO A 55 -0.08 -9.51 -8.36
CA PRO A 55 0.80 -8.56 -7.73
C PRO A 55 2.23 -9.01 -8.04
N ALA A 56 3.06 -8.05 -8.42
CA ALA A 56 4.43 -8.35 -8.76
C ALA A 56 5.14 -8.97 -7.56
N PHE A 57 6.08 -9.89 -7.84
CA PHE A 57 6.75 -10.73 -6.84
C PHE A 57 7.13 -9.91 -5.60
N PHE A 58 6.35 -10.08 -4.53
CA PHE A 58 6.63 -9.42 -3.27
C PHE A 58 7.79 -10.19 -2.67
N LYS A 59 8.98 -9.60 -2.78
CA LYS A 59 10.13 -10.09 -2.02
C LYS A 59 10.03 -9.45 -0.66
N ASN A 60 9.62 -10.22 0.34
CA ASN A 60 9.49 -9.70 1.69
C ASN A 60 10.85 -9.11 2.12
N PRO A 61 10.93 -7.78 2.38
CA PRO A 61 12.20 -7.16 2.77
C PRO A 61 12.67 -7.61 4.16
N PHE A 62 11.86 -8.38 4.89
CA PHE A 62 12.12 -8.90 6.24
C PHE A 62 12.54 -10.38 6.28
N GLY A 63 12.79 -11.01 5.11
CA GLY A 63 13.35 -12.36 5.00
C GLY A 63 12.36 -13.42 4.50
N ASP A 64 12.89 -14.62 4.20
CA ASP A 64 12.16 -15.74 3.60
C ASP A 64 10.91 -16.10 4.43
N SER A 65 9.74 -15.70 3.95
CA SER A 65 8.44 -16.09 4.51
C SER A 65 7.69 -16.93 3.48
N GLU A 66 6.78 -17.80 3.92
CA GLU A 66 5.91 -18.57 3.00
C GLU A 66 5.02 -17.67 2.11
N GLU A 67 5.03 -16.34 2.35
CA GLU A 67 4.38 -15.30 1.53
C GLU A 67 5.27 -14.76 0.39
N ASP A 68 6.51 -15.24 0.22
CA ASP A 68 7.33 -14.95 -0.97
C ASP A 68 6.72 -15.65 -2.19
N GLY A 69 5.90 -14.93 -2.94
CA GLY A 69 5.21 -15.49 -4.08
C GLY A 69 4.29 -14.50 -4.78
N TYR A 70 3.74 -14.96 -5.90
CA TYR A 70 2.68 -14.24 -6.59
C TYR A 70 1.38 -14.44 -5.82
N VAL A 71 0.89 -13.40 -5.13
CA VAL A 71 -0.44 -13.41 -4.51
C VAL A 71 -1.50 -13.32 -5.62
N PHE A 72 -2.76 -13.64 -5.36
CA PHE A 72 -3.81 -13.55 -6.37
C PHE A 72 -4.51 -12.18 -6.26
N SER A 73 -4.52 -11.37 -7.33
CA SER A 73 -5.18 -10.05 -7.31
C SER A 73 -6.68 -10.14 -7.55
N ASP A 74 -7.44 -9.14 -7.10
CA ASP A 74 -8.88 -9.04 -7.43
C ASP A 74 -9.10 -8.95 -8.94
N ASN A 75 -8.23 -8.22 -9.67
CA ASN A 75 -8.27 -8.17 -11.13
C ASN A 75 -8.05 -9.55 -11.78
N ALA A 76 -7.23 -10.44 -11.21
CA ALA A 76 -7.19 -11.83 -11.67
C ALA A 76 -8.44 -12.63 -11.32
N ALA A 77 -9.07 -12.38 -10.17
CA ALA A 77 -10.35 -13.00 -9.84
C ALA A 77 -11.41 -12.62 -10.87
N GLN A 78 -11.51 -11.33 -11.18
CA GLN A 78 -12.42 -10.79 -12.19
C GLN A 78 -12.11 -11.33 -13.59
N TYR A 79 -10.84 -11.42 -13.98
CA TYR A 79 -10.44 -12.01 -15.25
C TYR A 79 -10.83 -13.50 -15.35
N LEU A 80 -10.61 -14.30 -14.29
CA LEU A 80 -11.02 -15.70 -14.26
C LEU A 80 -12.55 -15.88 -14.23
N ALA A 81 -13.27 -14.95 -13.61
CA ALA A 81 -14.72 -14.90 -13.62
C ALA A 81 -15.30 -14.43 -14.97
N GLY A 82 -14.47 -13.89 -15.86
CA GLY A 82 -14.88 -13.35 -17.16
C GLY A 82 -15.45 -11.93 -17.10
N GLU A 83 -15.28 -11.25 -15.97
CA GLU A 83 -15.70 -9.85 -15.77
C GLU A 83 -14.75 -8.87 -16.45
N VAL A 84 -13.45 -9.20 -16.51
CA VAL A 84 -12.43 -8.43 -17.25
C VAL A 84 -12.02 -9.20 -18.51
N SER A 85 -12.05 -8.53 -19.66
CA SER A 85 -11.70 -9.15 -20.95
C SER A 85 -10.17 -9.26 -21.16
N PRO A 86 -9.68 -10.25 -21.92
CA PRO A 86 -8.26 -10.33 -22.30
C PRO A 86 -7.76 -9.08 -23.03
N GLU A 87 -8.61 -8.43 -23.83
CA GLU A 87 -8.28 -7.20 -24.52
C GLU A 87 -8.01 -6.05 -23.54
N GLU A 88 -8.85 -5.89 -22.53
CA GLU A 88 -8.68 -4.88 -21.48
C GLU A 88 -7.38 -5.09 -20.70
N VAL A 89 -7.10 -6.34 -20.32
CA VAL A 89 -5.82 -6.71 -19.67
C VAL A 89 -4.62 -6.32 -20.54
N LEU A 90 -4.67 -6.62 -21.84
CA LEU A 90 -3.59 -6.27 -22.76
C LEU A 90 -3.43 -4.76 -22.91
N MET A 91 -4.53 -4.01 -23.00
CA MET A 91 -4.48 -2.54 -23.09
C MET A 91 -3.89 -1.90 -21.83
N ARG A 92 -4.00 -2.54 -20.67
CA ARG A 92 -3.47 -2.08 -19.38
C ARG A 92 -2.07 -2.60 -19.04
N MET A 93 -1.51 -3.55 -19.80
CA MET A 93 -0.17 -4.09 -19.53
C MET A 93 0.90 -2.99 -19.65
N LYS A 94 1.81 -2.89 -18.66
CA LYS A 94 2.88 -1.88 -18.60
C LYS A 94 4.27 -2.52 -18.63
N TYR A 95 5.27 -1.85 -19.22
CA TYR A 95 6.66 -2.31 -19.15
C TYR A 95 7.33 -2.08 -17.79
N ALA A 96 6.96 -1.01 -17.10
CA ALA A 96 7.44 -0.69 -15.77
C ALA A 96 6.30 -0.88 -14.76
N ASN A 97 6.63 -1.42 -13.60
CA ASN A 97 5.71 -1.55 -12.48
C ASN A 97 6.47 -1.33 -11.15
N SER A 98 5.74 -1.35 -10.05
CA SER A 98 6.24 -1.08 -8.71
C SER A 98 7.26 -2.07 -8.17
N SER A 99 7.39 -3.27 -8.76
CA SER A 99 8.42 -4.24 -8.36
C SER A 99 9.82 -3.94 -8.90
N ILE A 100 9.94 -3.03 -9.86
CA ILE A 100 11.24 -2.68 -10.45
C ILE A 100 11.82 -1.50 -9.68
N ASN A 101 12.98 -1.71 -9.05
CA ASN A 101 13.75 -0.62 -8.46
C ASN A 101 14.41 0.23 -9.57
N LEU A 102 13.70 1.27 -10.02
CA LEU A 102 14.15 2.16 -11.10
C LEU A 102 15.44 2.93 -10.79
N MET A 103 15.73 3.18 -9.51
CA MET A 103 17.00 3.80 -9.07
C MET A 103 18.20 2.90 -9.35
N ARG A 104 18.04 1.58 -9.22
CA ARG A 104 19.09 0.59 -9.53
C ARG A 104 19.16 0.23 -11.01
N TYR A 105 18.06 0.39 -11.75
CA TYR A 105 17.97 0.01 -13.15
C TYR A 105 17.37 1.11 -14.04
N PRO A 106 18.10 2.21 -14.27
CA PRO A 106 17.61 3.35 -15.07
C PRO A 106 17.18 2.96 -16.49
N GLN A 107 17.72 1.87 -17.05
CA GLN A 107 17.33 1.36 -18.36
C GLN A 107 15.84 0.95 -18.45
N TYR A 108 15.19 0.69 -17.31
CA TYR A 108 13.77 0.35 -17.21
C TYR A 108 12.88 1.57 -16.89
N ARG A 109 13.42 2.79 -16.96
CA ARG A 109 12.63 4.02 -16.92
C ARG A 109 11.84 4.19 -18.23
N ILE A 110 10.83 3.34 -18.41
CA ILE A 110 10.00 3.22 -19.62
C ILE A 110 8.54 3.36 -19.20
N ARG A 111 7.82 4.32 -19.78
CA ARG A 111 6.41 4.62 -19.52
C ARG A 111 5.57 4.24 -20.73
N VAL A 112 5.49 2.95 -21.01
CA VAL A 112 4.84 2.43 -22.22
C VAL A 112 3.96 1.24 -21.88
N ARG A 113 2.69 1.31 -22.29
CA ARG A 113 1.80 0.16 -22.47
C ARG A 113 1.98 -0.38 -23.89
N PRO A 114 2.72 -1.49 -24.09
CA PRO A 114 3.14 -1.88 -25.44
C PRO A 114 1.99 -2.17 -26.40
N PHE A 115 0.95 -2.86 -25.93
CA PHE A 115 -0.17 -3.23 -26.78
C PHE A 115 -1.00 -2.00 -27.16
N TYR A 116 -1.28 -1.12 -26.21
CA TYR A 116 -1.97 0.15 -26.45
C TYR A 116 -1.17 1.07 -27.39
N ALA A 117 0.12 1.28 -27.11
CA ALA A 117 1.01 2.08 -27.95
C ALA A 117 1.14 1.52 -29.38
N THR A 118 1.09 0.20 -29.55
CA THR A 118 1.09 -0.44 -30.88
C THR A 118 -0.15 -0.08 -31.68
N LEU A 119 -1.33 -0.10 -31.05
CA LEU A 119 -2.57 0.25 -31.74
C LEU A 119 -2.59 1.73 -32.10
N ARG A 120 -2.21 2.62 -31.17
CA ARG A 120 -2.07 4.06 -31.44
C ARG A 120 -1.08 4.35 -32.57
N LEU A 121 0.07 3.67 -32.59
CA LEU A 121 1.06 3.82 -33.66
C LEU A 121 0.50 3.40 -35.01
N LEU A 122 -0.25 2.30 -35.08
CA LEU A 122 -0.88 1.84 -36.32
C LEU A 122 -1.99 2.80 -36.79
N GLU A 123 -2.82 3.31 -35.87
CA GLU A 123 -3.83 4.33 -36.17
C GLU A 123 -3.18 5.59 -36.73
N LYS A 124 -2.13 6.09 -36.08
CA LYS A 124 -1.40 7.27 -36.52
C LYS A 124 -0.72 7.09 -37.87
N LEU A 125 -0.11 5.93 -38.10
CA LEU A 125 0.48 5.61 -39.40
C LEU A 125 -0.56 5.60 -40.52
N GLU A 126 -1.76 5.10 -40.23
CA GLU A 126 -2.86 5.09 -41.20
C GLU A 126 -3.37 6.51 -41.51
N GLU A 127 -3.48 7.40 -40.51
CA GLU A 127 -3.75 8.83 -40.70
C GLU A 127 -2.71 9.50 -41.62
N LEU A 128 -1.43 9.11 -41.48
CA LEU A 128 -0.33 9.54 -42.35
C LEU A 128 -0.30 8.81 -43.72
N GLY A 129 -1.30 7.98 -44.02
CA GLY A 129 -1.46 7.26 -45.27
C GLY A 129 -0.69 5.93 -45.37
N VAL A 130 0.01 5.50 -44.32
CA VAL A 130 0.70 4.20 -44.26
C VAL A 130 -0.27 3.13 -43.77
N LYS A 131 -0.74 2.27 -44.67
CA LYS A 131 -1.77 1.27 -44.38
C LYS A 131 -1.22 -0.08 -43.92
N LEU A 132 0.05 -0.37 -44.22
CA LEU A 132 0.65 -1.67 -43.96
C LEU A 132 2.08 -1.52 -43.46
N VAL A 133 2.38 -2.16 -42.33
CA VAL A 133 3.70 -2.09 -41.67
C VAL A 133 4.27 -3.50 -41.51
N ASP A 134 5.54 -3.71 -41.88
CA ASP A 134 6.26 -4.95 -41.58
C ASP A 134 6.26 -5.21 -40.07
N LYS A 135 5.84 -6.41 -39.64
CA LYS A 135 5.78 -6.79 -38.21
C LYS A 135 7.10 -6.55 -37.47
N LYS A 136 8.24 -6.69 -38.15
CA LYS A 136 9.57 -6.51 -37.55
C LYS A 136 9.83 -5.03 -37.25
N LEU A 137 9.45 -4.17 -38.19
CA LEU A 137 9.57 -2.72 -38.05
C LEU A 137 8.64 -2.22 -36.93
N LEU A 138 7.41 -2.74 -36.88
CA LEU A 138 6.46 -2.42 -35.82
C LEU A 138 7.01 -2.82 -34.44
N GLY A 139 7.50 -4.06 -34.30
CA GLY A 139 8.10 -4.54 -33.06
C GLY A 139 9.32 -3.72 -32.64
N ALA A 140 10.18 -3.34 -33.59
CA ALA A 140 11.33 -2.49 -33.30
C ALA A 140 10.92 -1.07 -32.86
N ALA A 141 9.94 -0.47 -33.52
CA ALA A 141 9.47 0.87 -33.18
C ALA A 141 8.91 0.92 -31.76
N VAL A 142 7.98 0.02 -31.43
CA VAL A 142 7.36 -0.05 -30.10
C VAL A 142 8.39 -0.42 -29.04
N GLY A 143 9.30 -1.35 -29.34
CA GLY A 143 10.37 -1.74 -28.41
C GLY A 143 11.42 -0.67 -28.15
N CYS A 144 11.43 0.42 -28.91
CA CYS A 144 12.32 1.56 -28.70
C CYS A 144 11.66 2.75 -28.00
N LEU A 145 10.33 2.74 -27.80
CA LEU A 145 9.63 3.82 -27.10
C LEU A 145 10.07 3.89 -25.63
N ARG A 146 10.27 5.11 -25.14
CA ARG A 146 10.47 5.39 -23.71
C ARG A 146 9.22 5.97 -23.05
N SER A 147 8.35 6.62 -23.82
CA SER A 147 7.06 7.17 -23.38
C SER A 147 5.99 6.94 -24.45
N GLU A 148 4.73 6.82 -24.06
CA GLU A 148 3.61 6.78 -25.03
C GLU A 148 3.47 8.07 -25.84
N ASP A 149 3.96 9.19 -25.31
CA ASP A 149 3.96 10.49 -26.01
C ASP A 149 4.84 10.49 -27.26
N GLU A 150 5.81 9.57 -27.34
CA GLU A 150 6.72 9.41 -28.48
C GLU A 150 6.07 8.69 -29.68
N VAL A 151 4.82 8.21 -29.54
CA VAL A 151 4.13 7.46 -30.61
C VAL A 151 3.97 8.29 -31.89
N GLU A 152 3.67 9.58 -31.77
CA GLU A 152 3.54 10.49 -32.91
C GLU A 152 4.88 10.60 -33.66
N ASP A 153 5.95 10.92 -32.94
CA ASP A 153 7.29 11.05 -33.50
C ASP A 153 7.76 9.75 -34.16
N ALA A 154 7.48 8.61 -33.54
CA ALA A 154 7.76 7.29 -34.11
C ALA A 154 6.99 7.07 -35.43
N ALA A 155 5.72 7.47 -35.51
CA ALA A 155 4.92 7.38 -36.73
C ALA A 155 5.51 8.24 -37.85
N GLN A 156 5.91 9.48 -37.53
CA GLN A 156 6.56 10.40 -38.47
C GLN A 156 7.89 9.85 -39.00
N ILE A 157 8.72 9.30 -38.12
CA ILE A 157 10.00 8.66 -38.50
C ILE A 157 9.75 7.47 -39.44
N ILE A 158 8.79 6.60 -39.12
CA ILE A 158 8.44 5.46 -39.99
C ILE A 158 7.94 5.94 -41.35
N LYS A 159 7.07 6.95 -41.38
CA LYS A 159 6.56 7.54 -42.61
C LYS A 159 7.70 8.06 -43.48
N ARG A 160 8.61 8.85 -42.91
CA ARG A 160 9.71 9.51 -43.63
C ARG A 160 10.78 8.55 -44.10
N GLU A 161 11.18 7.60 -43.25
CA GLU A 161 12.43 6.83 -43.44
C GLU A 161 12.19 5.42 -43.98
N PHE A 162 11.00 4.85 -43.78
CA PHE A 162 10.76 3.42 -44.03
C PHE A 162 9.61 3.15 -44.99
N THR A 163 8.96 4.17 -45.54
CA THR A 163 7.80 4.01 -46.43
C THR A 163 8.19 4.08 -47.91
N MET A 164 7.72 3.10 -48.71
CA MET A 164 7.78 3.16 -50.18
C MET A 164 6.36 3.37 -50.74
N ASN A 165 6.22 4.22 -51.76
CA ASN A 165 4.95 4.52 -52.44
C ASN A 165 3.85 5.06 -51.51
N GLY A 166 4.22 5.64 -50.37
CA GLY A 166 3.31 6.26 -49.40
C GLY A 166 2.45 5.32 -48.56
N ILE A 167 2.27 4.05 -48.96
CA ILE A 167 1.27 3.12 -48.40
C ILE A 167 1.91 2.03 -47.51
N VAL A 168 3.16 1.64 -47.76
CA VAL A 168 3.77 0.45 -47.15
C VAL A 168 5.12 0.78 -46.49
N ALA A 169 5.26 0.44 -45.20
CA ALA A 169 6.50 0.62 -44.44
C ALA A 169 7.23 -0.71 -44.13
N LYS A 170 8.54 -0.79 -44.39
CA LYS A 170 9.36 -2.00 -44.14
C LYS A 170 10.85 -1.69 -43.96
N PHE A 171 11.57 -2.56 -43.22
CA PHE A 171 13.02 -2.42 -43.03
C PHE A 171 13.81 -2.48 -44.34
N ALA A 172 13.36 -3.26 -45.34
CA ALA A 172 14.08 -3.40 -46.62
C ALA A 172 14.28 -2.07 -47.37
N ASN A 173 13.58 -1.01 -46.96
CA ASN A 173 13.68 0.33 -47.56
C ASN A 173 14.86 1.14 -47.03
N LYS A 174 15.55 0.66 -45.98
CA LYS A 174 16.71 1.33 -45.38
C LYS A 174 17.75 0.31 -44.93
N GLN A 175 19.03 0.63 -45.07
CA GLN A 175 20.09 -0.24 -44.57
C GLN A 175 20.17 -0.12 -43.04
N VAL A 176 19.66 -1.13 -42.34
CA VAL A 176 19.66 -1.21 -40.87
C VAL A 176 20.52 -2.38 -40.41
N ARG A 177 21.18 -2.24 -39.25
CA ARG A 177 21.98 -3.31 -38.65
C ARG A 177 21.14 -4.57 -38.47
N LYS A 178 21.66 -5.72 -38.92
CA LYS A 178 20.94 -7.01 -38.89
C LYS A 178 20.51 -7.41 -37.48
N ASP A 179 21.33 -7.14 -36.47
CA ASP A 179 21.01 -7.47 -35.08
C ASP A 179 19.79 -6.68 -34.57
N PHE A 180 19.67 -5.40 -34.95
CA PHE A 180 18.51 -4.59 -34.59
C PHE A 180 17.23 -5.12 -35.22
N VAL A 181 17.28 -5.51 -36.51
CA VAL A 181 16.13 -6.14 -37.20
C VAL A 181 15.75 -7.46 -36.51
N ARG A 182 16.73 -8.23 -36.01
CA ARG A 182 16.49 -9.49 -35.30
C ARG A 182 15.82 -9.26 -33.94
N GLU A 183 16.22 -8.24 -33.19
CA GLU A 183 15.55 -7.91 -31.93
C GLU A 183 14.12 -7.40 -32.15
N GLY A 184 13.90 -6.56 -33.17
CA GLY A 184 12.54 -6.16 -33.58
C GLY A 184 11.66 -7.35 -33.98
N GLU A 185 12.23 -8.34 -34.67
CA GLU A 185 11.54 -9.60 -34.96
C GLU A 185 11.17 -10.38 -33.70
N ARG A 186 12.12 -10.56 -32.77
CA ARG A 186 11.87 -11.26 -31.50
C ARG A 186 10.73 -10.61 -30.72
N PHE A 187 10.77 -9.29 -30.59
CA PHE A 187 9.74 -8.53 -29.90
C PHE A 187 8.36 -8.68 -30.56
N SER A 188 8.33 -8.66 -31.90
CA SER A 188 7.10 -8.83 -32.67
C SER A 188 6.43 -10.20 -32.47
N LEU A 189 7.20 -11.25 -32.11
CA LEU A 189 6.66 -12.60 -31.94
C LEU A 189 5.63 -12.67 -30.81
N SER A 190 5.83 -11.93 -29.73
CA SER A 190 4.86 -11.84 -28.64
C SER A 190 3.83 -10.78 -28.95
N LEU A 191 4.28 -9.53 -29.19
CA LEU A 191 3.42 -8.37 -29.34
C LEU A 191 2.32 -8.56 -30.39
N VAL A 192 2.72 -8.88 -31.62
CA VAL A 192 1.79 -8.95 -32.75
C VAL A 192 0.93 -10.21 -32.67
N SER A 193 1.46 -11.31 -32.12
CA SER A 193 0.70 -12.55 -31.97
C SER A 193 -0.46 -12.41 -30.98
N PHE A 194 -0.25 -11.73 -29.84
CA PHE A 194 -1.34 -11.45 -28.89
C PHE A 194 -2.41 -10.55 -29.52
N LEU A 195 -2.01 -9.43 -30.14
CA LEU A 195 -2.95 -8.53 -30.81
C LEU A 195 -3.74 -9.24 -31.93
N GLN A 196 -3.09 -10.11 -32.70
CA GLN A 196 -3.74 -10.88 -33.76
C GLN A 196 -4.73 -11.91 -33.20
N ARG A 197 -4.35 -12.62 -32.11
CA ARG A 197 -5.21 -13.62 -31.46
C ARG A 197 -6.56 -13.04 -31.06
N TRP A 198 -6.55 -11.80 -30.55
CA TRP A 198 -7.76 -11.08 -30.14
C TRP A 198 -8.38 -10.22 -31.25
N LYS A 199 -7.89 -10.35 -32.49
CA LYS A 199 -8.37 -9.67 -33.69
C LYS A 199 -8.28 -8.14 -33.64
N LEU A 200 -7.37 -7.59 -32.82
CA LEU A 200 -7.09 -6.15 -32.73
C LEU A 200 -6.24 -5.65 -33.91
N VAL A 201 -5.46 -6.56 -34.50
CA VAL A 201 -4.73 -6.34 -35.75
C VAL A 201 -4.98 -7.49 -36.72
N SER A 202 -4.75 -7.24 -38.00
CA SER A 202 -4.75 -8.28 -39.04
C SER A 202 -3.38 -8.40 -39.68
N ILE A 203 -2.99 -9.63 -40.02
CA ILE A 203 -1.69 -9.94 -40.63
C ILE A 203 -1.88 -10.54 -42.02
N SER A 204 -1.12 -10.04 -43.00
CA SER A 204 -1.14 -10.56 -44.37
C SER A 204 -0.64 -12.01 -44.47
N LYS A 205 -1.24 -12.76 -45.39
CA LYS A 205 -0.77 -14.09 -45.79
C LYS A 205 0.34 -13.95 -46.84
N GLY A 206 1.58 -13.80 -46.39
CA GLY A 206 2.74 -13.72 -47.27
C GLY A 206 4.06 -14.09 -46.58
N ARG A 207 5.17 -14.07 -47.35
CA ARG A 207 6.54 -14.27 -46.83
C ARG A 207 6.95 -13.13 -45.90
N ILE A 208 6.58 -11.91 -46.24
CA ILE A 208 6.67 -10.74 -45.36
C ILE A 208 5.30 -10.58 -44.68
N LYS A 209 5.30 -10.54 -43.35
CA LYS A 209 4.09 -10.41 -42.54
C LYS A 209 3.83 -8.92 -42.32
N MET A 210 2.80 -8.42 -42.98
CA MET A 210 2.38 -7.01 -42.88
C MET A 210 1.21 -6.91 -41.91
N VAL A 211 1.26 -5.91 -41.04
CA VAL A 211 0.30 -5.66 -39.98
C VAL A 211 -0.51 -4.41 -40.31
N ARG A 212 -1.81 -4.44 -40.00
CA ARG A 212 -2.71 -3.27 -39.98
C ARG A 212 -3.67 -3.37 -38.79
N ILE A 213 -4.10 -2.23 -38.28
CA ILE A 213 -5.14 -2.15 -37.25
C ILE A 213 -6.50 -2.61 -37.83
N THR A 214 -7.35 -3.20 -36.99
CA THR A 214 -8.75 -3.54 -37.34
C THR A 214 -9.72 -2.53 -36.73
N ASP A 215 -10.98 -2.54 -37.15
CA ASP A 215 -12.01 -1.72 -36.52
C ASP A 215 -12.17 -2.03 -35.03
N LYS A 216 -12.07 -3.32 -34.66
CA LYS A 216 -12.02 -3.75 -33.25
C LYS A 216 -10.82 -3.16 -32.51
N GLY A 217 -9.66 -3.08 -33.15
CA GLY A 217 -8.48 -2.41 -32.58
C GLY A 217 -8.73 -0.94 -32.29
N ARG A 218 -9.34 -0.20 -33.24
CA ARG A 218 -9.70 1.21 -33.04
C ARG A 218 -10.77 1.41 -31.96
N GLU A 219 -11.74 0.52 -31.89
CA GLU A 219 -12.76 0.53 -30.84
C GLU A 219 -12.11 0.39 -29.46
N TRP A 220 -11.12 -0.50 -29.32
CA TRP A 220 -10.39 -0.67 -28.06
C TRP A 220 -9.51 0.52 -27.70
N ILE A 221 -8.96 1.27 -28.66
CA ILE A 221 -8.31 2.56 -28.37
C ILE A 221 -9.29 3.49 -27.66
N LYS A 222 -10.52 3.63 -28.17
CA LYS A 222 -11.55 4.50 -27.62
C LYS A 222 -12.12 4.05 -26.27
N LYS A 223 -12.07 2.74 -25.99
CA LYS A 223 -12.52 2.15 -24.71
C LYS A 223 -11.44 2.17 -23.62
N THR A 224 -10.22 2.55 -23.96
CA THR A 224 -9.09 2.57 -23.02
C THR A 224 -8.76 4.01 -22.68
N PRO A 225 -8.50 4.34 -21.40
CA PRO A 225 -8.00 5.67 -21.07
C PRO A 225 -6.70 5.98 -21.83
N ALA A 226 -6.63 7.16 -22.43
CA ALA A 226 -5.49 7.46 -23.29
C ALA A 226 -4.19 7.68 -22.53
N ASN A 227 -4.28 7.98 -21.24
CA ASN A 227 -3.15 8.20 -20.36
C ASN A 227 -2.97 7.02 -19.40
N SER A 228 -1.79 6.89 -18.82
CA SER A 228 -1.48 5.84 -17.85
C SER A 228 -0.59 6.40 -16.77
N ILE A 229 -0.86 6.02 -15.53
CA ILE A 229 0.07 6.25 -14.42
C ILE A 229 1.18 5.20 -14.45
N PHE A 230 2.32 5.49 -13.85
CA PHE A 230 3.41 4.55 -13.65
C PHE A 230 4.03 4.80 -12.29
N TYR A 231 4.31 3.74 -11.53
CA TYR A 231 4.95 3.85 -10.23
C TYR A 231 6.25 4.66 -10.29
N SER A 232 6.49 5.52 -9.28
CA SER A 232 7.64 6.45 -9.20
C SER A 232 7.69 7.55 -10.27
N PHE A 233 6.58 7.82 -10.97
CA PHE A 233 6.47 8.96 -11.88
C PHE A 233 5.37 9.91 -11.43
N ASP A 234 5.71 11.19 -11.48
CA ASP A 234 4.79 12.27 -11.12
C ASP A 234 3.83 12.58 -12.27
N LEU A 235 2.62 12.97 -11.91
CA LEU A 235 1.60 13.48 -12.82
C LEU A 235 1.70 15.00 -12.84
N GLY A 236 2.57 15.52 -13.69
CA GLY A 236 2.95 16.94 -13.63
C GLY A 236 3.73 17.19 -12.34
N GLU A 237 3.17 17.99 -11.44
CA GLU A 237 3.74 18.28 -10.11
C GLU A 237 3.13 17.41 -8.99
N ILE A 238 2.21 16.50 -9.34
CA ILE A 238 1.51 15.65 -8.37
C ILE A 238 2.26 14.33 -8.19
N HIS A 239 2.70 14.06 -6.96
CA HIS A 239 3.17 12.74 -6.57
C HIS A 239 2.01 11.74 -6.51
N LEU A 240 2.21 10.56 -7.09
CA LEU A 240 1.20 9.52 -7.16
C LEU A 240 0.99 8.86 -5.79
N SER A 241 -0.01 9.34 -5.03
CA SER A 241 -0.44 8.77 -3.75
C SER A 241 -1.61 7.79 -3.92
N PRO A 242 -1.91 6.94 -2.91
CA PRO A 242 -3.08 6.05 -2.96
C PRO A 242 -4.41 6.80 -3.11
N LEU A 243 -4.54 8.00 -2.51
CA LEU A 243 -5.71 8.86 -2.70
C LEU A 243 -5.83 9.32 -4.16
N VAL A 244 -4.73 9.77 -4.77
CA VAL A 244 -4.71 10.14 -6.19
C VAL A 244 -5.06 8.93 -7.06
N GLY A 245 -4.47 7.77 -6.77
CA GLY A 245 -4.79 6.51 -7.45
C GLY A 245 -6.27 6.13 -7.35
N TYR A 246 -6.84 6.24 -6.15
CA TYR A 246 -8.26 5.97 -5.88
C TYR A 246 -9.16 6.92 -6.69
N LEU A 247 -8.89 8.23 -6.65
CA LEU A 247 -9.67 9.22 -7.39
C LEU A 247 -9.60 9.00 -8.90
N LEU A 248 -8.41 8.74 -9.46
CA LEU A 248 -8.24 8.46 -10.88
C LEU A 248 -8.96 7.18 -11.29
N ASN A 249 -8.88 6.11 -10.48
CA ASN A 249 -9.60 4.86 -10.73
C ASN A 249 -11.12 5.08 -10.68
N LEU A 250 -11.62 5.83 -9.69
CA LEU A 250 -13.03 6.18 -9.56
C LEU A 250 -13.53 6.97 -10.78
N PHE A 251 -12.76 7.96 -11.25
CA PHE A 251 -13.13 8.78 -12.40
C PHE A 251 -13.15 7.95 -13.69
N GLU A 252 -12.13 7.10 -13.90
CA GLU A 252 -12.11 6.16 -15.02
C GLU A 252 -13.36 5.28 -15.04
N GLU A 253 -13.65 4.59 -13.93
CA GLU A 253 -14.77 3.66 -13.83
C GLU A 253 -16.13 4.37 -13.96
N SER A 254 -16.24 5.59 -13.42
CA SER A 254 -17.43 6.43 -13.61
C SER A 254 -17.67 6.73 -15.10
N VAL A 255 -16.63 7.16 -15.83
CA VAL A 255 -16.73 7.47 -17.26
C VAL A 255 -17.07 6.21 -18.08
N LYS A 256 -16.47 5.05 -17.76
CA LYS A 256 -16.84 3.77 -18.41
C LYS A 256 -18.31 3.40 -18.20
N GLN A 257 -18.88 3.76 -17.05
CA GLN A 257 -20.30 3.57 -16.73
C GLN A 257 -21.19 4.68 -17.29
N ASN A 258 -20.66 5.61 -18.10
CA ASN A 258 -21.33 6.80 -18.63
C ASN A 258 -21.79 7.79 -17.55
N ILE A 259 -21.08 7.82 -16.41
CA ILE A 259 -21.28 8.78 -15.33
C ILE A 259 -20.21 9.86 -15.46
N TYR A 260 -20.62 11.06 -15.88
CA TYR A 260 -19.72 12.20 -16.11
C TYR A 260 -19.82 13.28 -15.02
N GLU A 261 -20.77 13.16 -14.11
CA GLU A 261 -20.92 14.08 -12.98
C GLU A 261 -20.72 13.31 -11.67
N VAL A 262 -19.76 13.76 -10.87
CA VAL A 262 -19.51 13.22 -9.52
C VAL A 262 -19.82 14.30 -8.49
N ASP A 263 -20.60 13.94 -7.48
CA ASP A 263 -20.97 14.83 -6.39
C ASP A 263 -19.85 14.88 -5.33
N MET A 264 -19.32 16.09 -5.09
CA MET A 264 -18.21 16.30 -4.14
C MET A 264 -18.57 15.90 -2.73
N LYS A 265 -19.83 16.11 -2.33
CA LYS A 265 -20.29 15.78 -0.98
C LYS A 265 -20.31 14.26 -0.81
N THR A 266 -20.79 13.53 -1.80
CA THR A 266 -20.80 12.07 -1.79
C THR A 266 -19.38 11.50 -1.70
N LEU A 267 -18.46 12.07 -2.49
CA LEU A 267 -17.04 11.69 -2.45
C LEU A 267 -16.41 12.00 -1.09
N SER A 268 -16.69 13.19 -0.54
CA SER A 268 -16.24 13.59 0.79
C SER A 268 -16.82 12.67 1.87
N ASP A 269 -18.11 12.35 1.83
CA ASP A 269 -18.77 11.45 2.77
C ASP A 269 -18.18 10.03 2.73
N GLN A 270 -17.81 9.52 1.55
CA GLN A 270 -17.15 8.22 1.37
C GLN A 270 -15.72 8.19 1.92
N LEU A 271 -15.02 9.32 1.84
CA LEU A 271 -13.61 9.44 2.19
C LEU A 271 -13.35 10.18 3.50
N ARG A 272 -14.40 10.63 4.22
CA ARG A 272 -14.30 11.48 5.42
C ARG A 272 -13.45 10.89 6.54
N GLU A 273 -13.30 9.57 6.54
CA GLU A 273 -12.53 8.80 7.53
C GLU A 273 -11.03 8.75 7.20
N VAL A 274 -10.65 9.17 5.98
CA VAL A 274 -9.30 9.11 5.39
C VAL A 274 -8.77 10.51 5.12
N VAL A 275 -9.58 11.40 4.56
CA VAL A 275 -9.16 12.73 4.14
C VAL A 275 -10.26 13.73 4.45
N ASP A 276 -9.89 14.88 4.98
CA ASP A 276 -10.84 15.98 5.19
C ASP A 276 -11.25 16.65 3.88
N GLU A 277 -12.36 17.38 3.95
CA GLU A 277 -12.96 18.04 2.78
C GLU A 277 -11.98 19.03 2.13
N ASP A 278 -11.19 19.77 2.91
CA ASP A 278 -10.22 20.75 2.41
C ASP A 278 -9.09 20.07 1.62
N THR A 279 -8.54 18.98 2.16
CA THR A 279 -7.47 18.20 1.52
C THR A 279 -7.99 17.50 0.27
N LEU A 280 -9.19 16.92 0.32
CA LEU A 280 -9.83 16.32 -0.84
C LEU A 280 -10.06 17.37 -1.94
N GLU A 281 -10.57 18.54 -1.58
CA GLU A 281 -10.78 19.65 -2.53
C GLU A 281 -9.45 20.14 -3.12
N HIS A 282 -8.39 20.22 -2.31
CA HIS A 282 -7.05 20.58 -2.78
C HIS A 282 -6.53 19.59 -3.83
N VAL A 283 -6.56 18.28 -3.54
CA VAL A 283 -6.12 17.24 -4.48
C VAL A 283 -6.93 17.27 -5.77
N ILE A 284 -8.24 17.47 -5.68
CA ILE A 284 -9.13 17.59 -6.83
C ILE A 284 -8.80 18.81 -7.69
N ARG A 285 -8.48 19.95 -7.07
CA ARG A 285 -8.02 21.15 -7.79
C ARG A 285 -6.69 20.88 -8.50
N MET A 286 -5.75 20.21 -7.85
CA MET A 286 -4.50 19.79 -8.49
C MET A 286 -4.77 18.88 -9.70
N LEU A 287 -5.65 17.87 -9.57
CA LEU A 287 -6.05 16.98 -10.66
C LEU A 287 -6.77 17.72 -11.81
N LYS A 288 -7.43 18.85 -11.54
CA LYS A 288 -8.00 19.71 -12.58
C LYS A 288 -6.92 20.47 -13.39
N GLU A 289 -5.78 20.74 -12.77
CA GLU A 289 -4.71 21.55 -13.34
C GLU A 289 -3.73 20.75 -14.19
N ILE A 290 -3.62 19.43 -13.98
CA ILE A 290 -2.77 18.58 -14.82
C ILE A 290 -3.23 18.56 -16.29
N ARG A 291 -2.32 18.19 -17.18
CA ARG A 291 -2.56 18.13 -18.63
C ARG A 291 -2.10 16.78 -19.19
N PRO A 292 -3.00 15.99 -19.81
CA PRO A 292 -4.46 16.18 -19.83
C PRO A 292 -5.09 16.07 -18.42
N SER A 293 -6.26 16.69 -18.22
CA SER A 293 -6.96 16.61 -16.93
C SER A 293 -8.14 15.64 -17.01
N PRO A 294 -8.32 14.74 -16.03
CA PRO A 294 -9.53 13.92 -15.95
C PRO A 294 -10.78 14.74 -15.60
N ILE A 295 -10.63 15.99 -15.13
CA ILE A 295 -11.71 16.87 -14.68
C ILE A 295 -11.87 18.00 -15.70
N LYS A 296 -13.05 18.08 -16.31
CA LYS A 296 -13.44 19.15 -17.22
C LYS A 296 -13.74 20.44 -16.47
N GLU A 297 -14.63 20.36 -15.48
CA GLU A 297 -15.08 21.52 -14.73
C GLU A 297 -15.35 21.19 -13.25
N LEU A 298 -15.28 22.22 -12.42
CA LEU A 298 -15.58 22.16 -10.99
C LEU A 298 -16.52 23.33 -10.71
N TYR A 299 -17.78 23.04 -10.39
CA TYR A 299 -18.78 24.05 -10.10
C TYR A 299 -19.68 23.59 -8.95
N HIS A 300 -20.01 24.51 -8.03
CA HIS A 300 -21.01 24.33 -6.95
C HIS A 300 -21.15 22.90 -6.40
N LYS A 301 -20.05 22.30 -5.93
CA LYS A 301 -19.98 20.97 -5.31
C LYS A 301 -20.15 19.77 -6.26
N LYS A 302 -19.98 19.96 -7.56
CA LYS A 302 -19.93 18.89 -8.56
C LYS A 302 -18.64 18.94 -9.36
N LEU A 303 -18.19 17.75 -9.75
CA LEU A 303 -17.09 17.49 -10.68
C LEU A 303 -17.70 17.04 -12.00
N GLU A 304 -17.37 17.75 -13.08
CA GLU A 304 -17.63 17.25 -14.44
C GLU A 304 -16.35 16.57 -14.95
N LEU A 305 -16.45 15.30 -15.33
CA LEU A 305 -15.33 14.49 -15.82
C LEU A 305 -15.18 14.64 -17.34
N ASN A 306 -13.92 14.65 -17.81
CA ASN A 306 -13.61 14.54 -19.23
C ASN A 306 -13.81 13.11 -19.76
N PRO A 307 -13.91 12.89 -21.08
CA PRO A 307 -14.03 11.55 -21.64
C PRO A 307 -12.72 10.75 -21.50
N LEU A 308 -12.74 9.46 -21.87
CA LEU A 308 -11.62 8.52 -21.66
C LEU A 308 -10.30 8.99 -22.28
N GLU A 309 -10.35 9.82 -23.33
CA GLU A 309 -9.19 10.41 -23.97
C GLU A 309 -8.35 11.30 -23.03
N ASP A 310 -8.96 11.83 -21.96
CA ASP A 310 -8.26 12.62 -20.94
C ASP A 310 -8.16 11.89 -19.58
N GLN A 311 -8.71 10.68 -19.47
CA GLN A 311 -8.61 9.85 -18.27
C GLN A 311 -7.28 9.11 -18.18
N TYR A 312 -6.97 8.61 -16.98
CA TYR A 312 -5.76 7.87 -16.66
C TYR A 312 -6.07 6.42 -16.30
N ALA A 313 -5.45 5.47 -16.99
CA ALA A 313 -5.56 4.05 -16.69
C ALA A 313 -4.78 3.71 -15.41
N VAL A 314 -5.50 3.25 -14.40
CA VAL A 314 -4.96 2.80 -13.11
C VAL A 314 -4.98 1.27 -13.06
N THR A 315 -3.80 0.67 -12.84
CA THR A 315 -3.63 -0.75 -12.60
C THR A 315 -2.99 -0.91 -11.21
N PRO A 316 -3.81 -1.01 -10.15
CA PRO A 316 -3.36 -0.84 -8.77
C PRO A 316 -2.18 -1.75 -8.39
N THR A 317 -2.22 -3.02 -8.81
CA THR A 317 -1.18 -4.03 -8.52
C THR A 317 0.15 -3.82 -9.26
N THR A 318 0.18 -2.98 -10.29
CA THR A 318 1.42 -2.62 -11.00
C THR A 318 1.90 -1.21 -10.68
N ASP A 319 0.99 -0.33 -10.29
CA ASP A 319 1.28 1.10 -10.15
C ASP A 319 1.62 1.51 -8.73
N PHE A 320 1.39 0.64 -7.75
CA PHE A 320 1.53 0.91 -6.33
C PHE A 320 2.34 -0.18 -5.61
N ALA A 321 3.00 0.19 -4.52
CA ALA A 321 4.08 -0.62 -3.93
C ALA A 321 3.57 -1.74 -3.01
N SER A 322 2.31 -1.68 -2.58
CA SER A 322 1.74 -2.65 -1.66
C SER A 322 0.36 -3.14 -2.07
N LEU A 323 0.02 -4.35 -1.60
CA LEU A 323 -1.34 -4.89 -1.75
C LEU A 323 -2.38 -4.05 -1.02
N THR A 324 -2.01 -3.40 0.09
CA THR A 324 -2.90 -2.52 0.83
C THR A 324 -3.23 -1.26 0.04
N GLU A 325 -2.23 -0.63 -0.59
CA GLU A 325 -2.45 0.50 -1.50
C GLU A 325 -3.34 0.08 -2.68
N ALA A 326 -3.03 -1.07 -3.30
CA ALA A 326 -3.81 -1.58 -4.41
C ALA A 326 -5.28 -1.82 -4.02
N ALA A 327 -5.50 -2.46 -2.87
CA ALA A 327 -6.83 -2.74 -2.37
C ALA A 327 -7.58 -1.44 -2.00
N PHE A 328 -6.92 -0.43 -1.42
CA PHE A 328 -7.52 0.88 -1.17
C PHE A 328 -8.00 1.55 -2.47
N ILE A 329 -7.21 1.49 -3.53
CA ILE A 329 -7.57 2.08 -4.81
C ILE A 329 -8.78 1.38 -5.45
N GLU A 330 -8.91 0.07 -5.25
CA GLU A 330 -10.01 -0.72 -5.82
C GLU A 330 -11.30 -0.64 -4.98
N LYS A 331 -11.19 -0.68 -3.66
CA LYS A 331 -12.33 -0.87 -2.74
C LYS A 331 -12.55 0.31 -1.78
N GLY A 332 -11.72 1.35 -1.88
CA GLY A 332 -11.77 2.52 -1.00
C GLY A 332 -11.57 2.15 0.47
N MET A 333 -12.45 2.67 1.32
CA MET A 333 -12.43 2.42 2.77
C MET A 333 -12.51 0.94 3.16
N ALA A 334 -13.13 0.10 2.33
CA ALA A 334 -13.46 -1.27 2.69
C ALA A 334 -12.24 -2.21 2.77
N SER A 335 -11.05 -1.78 2.35
CA SER A 335 -9.87 -2.62 2.15
C SER A 335 -8.65 -2.29 3.00
N ILE A 336 -8.75 -1.32 3.91
CA ILE A 336 -7.64 -0.97 4.81
C ILE A 336 -7.45 -2.12 5.83
N LEU A 337 -6.59 -3.08 5.48
CA LEU A 337 -6.05 -4.13 6.35
C LEU A 337 -4.60 -3.77 6.69
N ILE A 338 -4.32 -3.59 7.98
CA ILE A 338 -3.06 -3.06 8.51
C ILE A 338 -2.17 -4.25 8.91
N ARG A 339 -0.96 -4.37 8.32
CA ARG A 339 0.02 -5.44 8.61
C ARG A 339 1.44 -4.94 8.83
N ALA A 340 2.08 -5.43 9.90
CA ALA A 340 3.25 -4.79 10.54
C ALA A 340 4.57 -5.40 10.10
N PRO A 341 5.64 -4.60 9.94
CA PRO A 341 6.98 -5.14 9.79
C PRO A 341 7.45 -5.85 11.06
N GLN A 342 8.29 -6.88 10.91
CA GLN A 342 8.89 -7.57 12.05
C GLN A 342 9.86 -6.65 12.80
N VAL A 343 9.57 -6.40 14.08
CA VAL A 343 10.44 -5.62 14.96
C VAL A 343 11.60 -6.51 15.42
N VAL A 344 12.85 -6.11 15.10
CA VAL A 344 14.05 -6.76 15.63
C VAL A 344 14.15 -6.44 17.12
N VAL A 345 14.33 -7.45 17.98
CA VAL A 345 14.34 -7.26 19.44
C VAL A 345 15.61 -6.52 19.88
N LEU A 346 15.52 -5.20 20.07
CA LEU A 346 16.47 -4.45 20.90
C LEU A 346 15.95 -4.46 22.34
N ARG A 347 16.80 -4.82 23.29
CA ARG A 347 16.41 -4.87 24.71
C ARG A 347 16.83 -3.59 25.44
N PRO A 348 15.94 -3.01 26.27
CA PRO A 348 16.31 -1.92 27.17
C PRO A 348 17.30 -2.40 28.26
N PRO A 349 17.94 -1.47 28.98
CA PRO A 349 18.82 -1.80 30.11
C PRO A 349 18.10 -2.66 31.16
N ARG A 350 18.73 -3.75 31.61
CA ARG A 350 18.11 -4.69 32.56
C ARG A 350 17.78 -4.05 33.91
N ASN A 351 18.69 -3.21 34.40
CA ASN A 351 18.52 -2.47 35.66
C ASN A 351 17.26 -1.60 35.65
N LEU A 352 16.90 -1.01 34.51
CA LEU A 352 15.68 -0.23 34.35
C LEU A 352 14.43 -1.11 34.49
N LEU A 353 14.40 -2.26 33.80
CA LEU A 353 13.28 -3.21 33.88
C LEU A 353 13.13 -3.79 35.29
N ASP A 354 14.26 -4.10 35.95
CA ASP A 354 14.27 -4.64 37.31
C ASP A 354 13.79 -3.61 38.33
N SER A 355 14.16 -2.33 38.17
CA SER A 355 13.68 -1.23 39.01
C SER A 355 12.17 -1.04 38.87
N LEU A 356 11.68 -0.90 37.63
CA LEU A 356 10.25 -0.80 37.33
C LEU A 356 9.44 -1.93 37.95
N ARG A 357 9.92 -3.18 37.84
CA ARG A 357 9.23 -4.32 38.45
C ARG A 357 9.20 -4.20 39.97
N HIS A 358 10.33 -3.81 40.58
CA HIS A 358 10.47 -3.72 42.02
C HIS A 358 9.57 -2.64 42.62
N SER A 359 9.59 -1.43 42.07
CA SER A 359 8.78 -0.30 42.53
C SER A 359 7.29 -0.54 42.31
N ALA A 360 6.91 -1.12 41.17
CA ALA A 360 5.52 -1.49 40.88
C ALA A 360 4.94 -2.46 41.92
N LEU A 361 5.74 -3.41 42.41
CA LEU A 361 5.31 -4.40 43.43
C LEU A 361 5.42 -3.88 44.87
N SER A 362 6.03 -2.71 45.08
CA SER A 362 6.21 -2.11 46.39
C SER A 362 4.93 -1.43 46.89
N SER A 363 4.93 -0.98 48.15
CA SER A 363 3.85 -0.16 48.72
C SER A 363 4.04 1.35 48.49
N GLU A 364 5.19 1.78 47.97
CA GLU A 364 5.53 3.19 47.77
C GLU A 364 5.13 3.61 46.34
N GLY A 365 4.05 4.39 46.22
CA GLY A 365 3.53 4.84 44.93
C GLY A 365 4.47 5.81 44.20
N SER A 366 5.11 6.71 44.94
CA SER A 366 6.04 7.72 44.40
C SER A 366 7.23 7.10 43.66
N ASP A 367 7.78 6.01 44.21
CA ASP A 367 8.94 5.33 43.62
C ASP A 367 8.57 4.69 42.28
N TYR A 368 7.33 4.20 42.14
CA TYR A 368 6.85 3.63 40.88
C TYR A 368 6.60 4.72 39.82
N GLU A 369 6.07 5.87 40.23
CA GLU A 369 5.93 7.04 39.34
C GLU A 369 7.30 7.50 38.80
N ASP A 370 8.31 7.55 39.68
CA ASP A 370 9.68 7.97 39.35
C ASP A 370 10.35 7.01 38.37
N ASP A 371 10.29 5.70 38.63
CA ASP A 371 10.85 4.68 37.73
C ASP A 371 10.16 4.67 36.36
N LEU A 372 8.85 4.90 36.31
CA LEU A 372 8.11 5.05 35.05
C LEU A 372 8.61 6.26 34.27
N ILE A 373 8.75 7.40 34.94
CA ILE A 373 9.26 8.62 34.31
C ILE A 373 10.65 8.39 33.72
N ASP A 374 11.55 7.78 34.49
CA ASP A 374 12.91 7.49 34.03
C ASP A 374 12.90 6.53 32.83
N ALA A 375 12.00 5.56 32.82
CA ALA A 375 11.81 4.67 31.68
C ALA A 375 11.31 5.41 30.43
N PHE A 376 10.29 6.27 30.53
CA PHE A 376 9.85 7.06 29.38
C PHE A 376 10.92 8.04 28.89
N GLN A 377 11.77 8.57 29.78
CA GLN A 377 12.89 9.43 29.40
C GLN A 377 13.98 8.64 28.65
N GLU A 378 14.25 7.40 29.03
CA GLU A 378 15.22 6.52 28.37
C GLU A 378 14.82 6.16 26.92
N LEU A 379 13.51 6.20 26.60
CA LEU A 379 13.04 6.05 25.22
C LEU A 379 13.63 7.13 24.29
N ASP A 380 13.97 8.32 24.83
CA ASP A 380 14.49 9.48 24.10
C ASP A 380 13.59 9.87 22.91
N TYR A 381 12.28 9.91 23.17
CA TYR A 381 11.28 10.16 22.15
C TYR A 381 10.09 10.94 22.68
N GLY A 382 9.75 12.03 22.00
CA GLY A 382 8.68 12.91 22.47
C GLY A 382 9.04 13.64 23.78
N LYS A 383 8.02 14.18 24.46
CA LYS A 383 8.21 14.95 25.70
C LYS A 383 7.48 14.31 26.86
N VAL A 384 8.21 14.02 27.93
CA VAL A 384 7.66 13.48 29.19
C VAL A 384 7.44 14.62 30.18
N ILE A 385 6.24 14.72 30.75
CA ILE A 385 5.87 15.70 31.77
C ILE A 385 5.56 14.97 33.07
N LYS A 386 6.31 15.33 34.12
CA LYS A 386 6.14 14.82 35.48
C LYS A 386 5.03 15.59 36.19
N LEU A 387 4.05 14.89 36.75
CA LEU A 387 2.91 15.47 37.46
C LEU A 387 2.77 14.76 38.82
N GLY A 388 1.73 13.97 39.07
CA GLY A 388 1.61 13.10 40.25
C GLY A 388 2.00 13.78 41.57
N HIS A 389 2.89 13.13 42.32
CA HIS A 389 3.36 13.63 43.62
C HIS A 389 4.24 14.90 43.56
N TYR A 390 4.66 15.35 42.36
CA TYR A 390 5.48 16.56 42.18
C TYR A 390 4.69 17.87 42.21
N VAL A 391 3.36 17.82 42.15
CA VAL A 391 2.52 19.01 42.07
C VAL A 391 1.66 19.17 43.32
N ALA A 392 1.90 20.24 44.09
CA ALA A 392 1.15 20.54 45.31
C ALA A 392 -0.14 21.34 45.01
N GLY A 393 -1.23 21.04 45.73
CA GLY A 393 -2.44 21.87 45.79
C GLY A 393 -3.60 21.45 44.87
N GLN A 394 -3.35 20.69 43.80
CA GLN A 394 -4.39 20.14 42.91
C GLN A 394 -3.95 18.76 42.43
N ARG A 395 -4.90 17.80 42.38
CA ARG A 395 -4.61 16.44 41.93
C ARG A 395 -4.61 16.38 40.40
N TYR A 396 -3.50 15.92 39.85
CA TYR A 396 -3.25 15.66 38.44
C TYR A 396 -2.97 14.17 38.24
N SER A 397 -2.99 13.72 36.99
CA SER A 397 -2.51 12.38 36.63
C SER A 397 -1.01 12.24 36.91
N ASP A 398 -0.51 11.02 37.00
CA ASP A 398 0.85 10.75 37.46
C ASP A 398 1.92 11.24 36.47
N LEU A 399 1.75 10.91 35.19
CA LEU A 399 2.62 11.41 34.13
C LEU A 399 1.88 11.61 32.80
N VAL A 400 2.47 12.44 31.94
CA VAL A 400 2.01 12.64 30.57
C VAL A 400 3.18 12.51 29.59
N TRP A 401 2.97 11.76 28.51
CA TRP A 401 3.93 11.59 27.42
C TRP A 401 3.34 12.12 26.11
N GLU A 402 3.93 13.19 25.58
CA GLU A 402 3.60 13.79 24.29
C GLU A 402 4.39 13.08 23.19
N VAL A 403 3.70 12.26 22.39
CA VAL A 403 4.32 11.43 21.35
C VAL A 403 4.13 12.07 19.97
N PRO A 404 5.21 12.41 19.25
CA PRO A 404 5.11 12.89 17.87
C PRO A 404 4.75 11.72 16.94
N ILE A 405 3.75 11.93 16.09
CA ILE A 405 3.25 10.94 15.13
C ILE A 405 3.08 11.58 13.75
N VAL A 406 3.20 10.80 12.67
CA VAL A 406 2.77 11.18 11.32
C VAL A 406 1.42 10.54 11.03
N ASP A 407 0.48 11.36 10.58
CA ASP A 407 -0.79 10.92 10.03
C ASP A 407 -0.54 10.11 8.75
N SER A 408 -0.83 8.81 8.75
CA SER A 408 -0.55 7.95 7.59
C SER A 408 -1.38 8.29 6.35
N MET A 409 -2.49 8.99 6.56
CA MET A 409 -3.43 9.34 5.50
C MET A 409 -3.15 10.72 4.90
N THR A 410 -2.77 11.70 5.74
CA THR A 410 -2.48 13.09 5.31
C THR A 410 -1.00 13.43 5.26
N ASN A 411 -0.13 12.60 5.83
CA ASN A 411 1.31 12.83 6.01
C ASN A 411 1.66 14.05 6.88
N GLU A 412 0.71 14.56 7.67
CA GLU A 412 0.93 15.66 8.62
C GLU A 412 1.52 15.18 9.94
N GLU A 413 2.41 15.98 10.55
CA GLU A 413 2.90 15.73 11.91
C GLU A 413 1.87 16.18 12.96
N LYS A 414 1.57 15.29 13.92
CA LYS A 414 0.63 15.54 15.03
C LYS A 414 1.20 15.03 16.35
N THR A 415 0.50 15.32 17.44
CA THR A 415 0.86 14.83 18.78
C THR A 415 -0.22 13.90 19.34
N LEU A 416 0.17 12.72 19.78
CA LEU A 416 -0.65 11.86 20.64
C LEU A 416 -0.33 12.15 22.11
N LEU A 417 -1.36 12.30 22.93
CA LEU A 417 -1.19 12.49 24.36
C LEU A 417 -1.40 11.18 25.12
N ILE A 418 -0.35 10.61 25.69
CA ILE A 418 -0.45 9.42 26.55
C ILE A 418 -0.47 9.89 28.01
N ILE A 419 -1.52 9.57 28.75
CA ILE A 419 -1.68 9.94 30.16
C ILE A 419 -1.61 8.65 30.98
N VAL A 420 -0.71 8.56 31.94
CA VAL A 420 -0.51 7.34 32.72
C VAL A 420 -0.97 7.54 34.16
N GLU A 421 -1.64 6.52 34.66
CA GLU A 421 -2.09 6.33 36.03
C GLU A 421 -1.43 5.05 36.57
N ALA A 422 -0.43 5.22 37.43
CA ALA A 422 0.33 4.15 38.05
C ALA A 422 -0.32 3.76 39.38
N LYS A 423 -0.41 2.46 39.66
CA LYS A 423 -0.92 1.91 40.91
C LYS A 423 0.02 0.80 41.38
N SER A 424 0.77 1.06 42.45
CA SER A 424 1.73 0.10 43.02
C SER A 424 1.07 -0.86 44.01
N GLY A 425 1.70 -2.02 44.21
CA GLY A 425 1.30 -3.03 45.19
C GLY A 425 -0.14 -3.51 44.97
N GLU A 426 -1.00 -3.31 45.96
CA GLU A 426 -2.42 -3.69 45.92
C GLU A 426 -3.37 -2.49 45.64
N ALA A 427 -2.83 -1.31 45.30
CA ALA A 427 -3.59 -0.06 45.20
C ALA A 427 -4.70 -0.12 44.14
N ILE A 428 -4.55 -0.93 43.08
CA ILE A 428 -5.57 -1.12 42.05
C ILE A 428 -6.89 -1.61 42.64
N ARG A 429 -6.89 -2.34 43.76
CA ARG A 429 -8.12 -2.83 44.42
C ARG A 429 -9.06 -1.70 44.86
N GLN A 430 -8.51 -0.51 45.07
CA GLN A 430 -9.23 0.69 45.48
C GLN A 430 -9.46 1.67 44.32
N PHE A 431 -9.24 1.24 43.08
CA PHE A 431 -9.39 2.08 41.89
C PHE A 431 -10.80 2.69 41.80
N ASP A 432 -10.86 4.03 41.83
CA ASP A 432 -12.08 4.82 41.62
C ASP A 432 -11.95 5.62 40.32
N GLU A 433 -12.72 5.22 39.31
CA GLU A 433 -12.68 5.82 37.98
C GLU A 433 -13.02 7.31 38.00
N ARG A 434 -13.78 7.77 39.00
CA ARG A 434 -14.21 9.17 39.09
C ARG A 434 -13.08 10.08 39.57
N ILE A 435 -12.23 9.57 40.45
CA ILE A 435 -11.04 10.27 40.91
C ILE A 435 -10.09 10.44 39.72
N VAL A 436 -9.83 9.34 39.02
CA VAL A 436 -8.97 9.34 37.81
C VAL A 436 -9.53 10.24 36.71
N MET A 437 -10.84 10.19 36.43
CA MET A 437 -11.45 11.12 35.46
C MET A 437 -11.25 12.59 35.85
N ASN A 438 -11.34 12.92 37.14
CA ASN A 438 -11.14 14.29 37.60
C ASN A 438 -9.67 14.71 37.50
N GLU A 439 -8.73 13.82 37.84
CA GLU A 439 -7.29 14.04 37.70
C GLU A 439 -6.89 14.26 36.24
N ILE A 440 -7.43 13.46 35.33
CA ILE A 440 -7.23 13.63 33.88
C ILE A 440 -7.86 14.94 33.39
N ARG A 441 -9.08 15.28 33.84
CA ARG A 441 -9.73 16.56 33.47
C ARG A 441 -8.92 17.77 33.91
N ASN A 442 -8.39 17.75 35.14
CA ASN A 442 -7.52 18.80 35.67
C ASN A 442 -6.25 18.92 34.82
N THR A 443 -5.63 17.78 34.52
CA THR A 443 -4.42 17.71 33.69
C THR A 443 -4.66 18.31 32.31
N ILE A 444 -5.76 17.92 31.65
CA ILE A 444 -6.11 18.41 30.33
C ILE A 444 -6.48 19.90 30.37
N ALA A 445 -7.31 20.34 31.32
CA ALA A 445 -7.73 21.73 31.43
C ALA A 445 -6.54 22.68 31.60
N ASP A 446 -5.66 22.38 32.55
CA ASP A 446 -4.63 23.31 33.00
C ASP A 446 -3.38 23.25 32.12
N LYS A 447 -3.04 22.08 31.54
CA LYS A 447 -1.82 21.91 30.74
C LYS A 447 -2.07 21.92 29.22
N TYR A 448 -3.25 21.50 28.78
CA TYR A 448 -3.50 21.21 27.36
C TYR A 448 -4.73 21.89 26.76
N GLY A 449 -5.57 22.59 27.52
CA GLY A 449 -6.85 23.12 27.04
C GLY A 449 -6.75 23.96 25.75
N ARG A 450 -5.66 24.71 25.57
CA ARG A 450 -5.40 25.50 24.35
C ARG A 450 -4.77 24.72 23.20
N LYS A 451 -4.12 23.59 23.49
CA LYS A 451 -3.42 22.73 22.53
C LYS A 451 -4.25 21.53 22.05
N LEU A 452 -5.41 21.28 22.66
CA LEU A 452 -6.35 20.24 22.23
C LEU A 452 -6.63 20.22 20.72
N PRO A 453 -6.70 21.37 20.00
CA PRO A 453 -6.81 21.39 18.55
C PRO A 453 -5.71 20.61 17.82
N GLU A 454 -4.48 20.69 18.32
CA GLU A 454 -3.24 20.12 17.74
C GLU A 454 -3.00 18.66 18.17
N ILE A 455 -3.76 18.17 19.15
CA ILE A 455 -3.67 16.80 19.67
C ILE A 455 -4.57 15.88 18.83
N ALA A 456 -3.98 14.80 18.32
CA ALA A 456 -4.67 13.80 17.50
C ALA A 456 -5.63 12.91 18.32
N GLY A 457 -5.27 12.62 19.57
CA GLY A 457 -6.03 11.76 20.48
C GLY A 457 -5.44 11.74 21.88
N VAL A 458 -6.16 11.13 22.82
CA VAL A 458 -5.69 10.88 24.19
C VAL A 458 -5.72 9.37 24.46
N TRP A 459 -4.62 8.84 25.00
CA TRP A 459 -4.52 7.45 25.37
C TRP A 459 -4.20 7.32 26.85
N ILE A 460 -5.14 6.79 27.61
CA ILE A 460 -5.05 6.63 29.06
C ILE A 460 -4.49 5.25 29.37
N TRP A 461 -3.38 5.20 30.09
CA TRP A 461 -2.79 3.96 30.59
C TRP A 461 -3.04 3.82 32.07
N VAL A 462 -3.62 2.69 32.48
CA VAL A 462 -3.75 2.31 33.89
C VAL A 462 -2.79 1.16 34.14
N LEU A 463 -1.68 1.44 34.83
CA LEU A 463 -0.62 0.48 35.06
C LEU A 463 -0.69 -0.05 36.49
N ASP A 464 -0.92 -1.35 36.62
CA ASP A 464 -0.99 -2.03 37.92
C ASP A 464 0.29 -2.80 38.24
N GLY A 465 0.63 -2.82 39.53
CA GLY A 465 1.80 -3.47 40.08
C GLY A 465 1.76 -5.00 40.10
N GLN A 466 0.59 -5.62 40.31
CA GLN A 466 0.52 -7.08 40.52
C GLN A 466 -0.29 -7.80 39.43
N SER A 467 -1.59 -7.60 39.43
CA SER A 467 -2.53 -8.27 38.56
C SER A 467 -3.82 -7.47 38.48
N LEU A 468 -4.29 -7.24 37.26
CA LEU A 468 -5.56 -6.57 37.05
C LEU A 468 -6.71 -7.47 37.55
N PRO A 469 -7.78 -6.89 38.13
CA PRO A 469 -8.94 -7.65 38.58
C PRO A 469 -9.58 -8.45 37.43
N GLN A 470 -9.83 -9.75 37.65
CA GLN A 470 -10.50 -10.62 36.66
C GLN A 470 -12.04 -10.50 36.72
N ILE A 471 -12.70 -10.90 35.63
CA ILE A 471 -13.99 -10.37 35.16
C ILE A 471 -15.23 -10.68 36.03
N ASP A 472 -15.21 -11.64 36.96
CA ASP A 472 -16.44 -12.03 37.65
C ASP A 472 -16.43 -11.66 39.14
N GLY A 473 -16.72 -10.38 39.41
CA GLY A 473 -16.94 -9.86 40.76
C GLY A 473 -16.90 -8.33 40.79
N GLY A 474 -17.80 -7.72 41.56
CA GLY A 474 -17.81 -6.26 41.72
C GLY A 474 -16.49 -5.77 42.30
N HIS A 475 -15.87 -4.79 41.64
CA HIS A 475 -14.54 -4.29 41.99
C HIS A 475 -14.62 -3.04 42.88
N GLY A 476 -13.84 -3.03 43.95
CA GLY A 476 -13.95 -2.16 45.14
C GLY A 476 -14.23 -0.68 44.90
N GLY A 477 -14.98 -0.08 45.81
CA GLY A 477 -15.39 1.33 45.83
C GLY A 477 -16.34 1.55 47.01
N PRO A 478 -16.58 2.80 47.46
CA PRO A 478 -17.24 3.07 48.75
C PRO A 478 -18.75 2.73 48.83
N ARG A 479 -19.37 2.05 47.84
CA ARG A 479 -20.83 1.80 47.79
C ARG A 479 -21.21 0.41 47.30
N THR A 480 -22.38 -0.05 47.74
CA THR A 480 -23.10 -1.26 47.30
C THR A 480 -23.58 -1.13 45.85
N GLY A 481 -23.24 -2.11 45.02
CA GLY A 481 -23.45 -2.08 43.55
C GLY A 481 -22.14 -1.87 42.77
N THR A 482 -21.09 -2.62 43.12
CA THR A 482 -19.73 -2.43 42.62
C THR A 482 -19.61 -2.77 41.13
N LYS A 483 -19.27 -1.77 40.31
CA LYS A 483 -18.90 -1.94 38.90
C LYS A 483 -17.72 -2.91 38.79
N THR A 484 -17.70 -3.71 37.74
CA THR A 484 -16.54 -4.48 37.33
C THR A 484 -15.40 -3.54 36.91
N PHE A 485 -14.16 -4.04 36.95
CA PHE A 485 -13.01 -3.26 36.51
C PHE A 485 -13.13 -2.84 35.03
N LEU A 486 -13.68 -3.71 34.18
CA LEU A 486 -13.95 -3.39 32.78
C LEU A 486 -14.99 -2.26 32.62
N GLU A 487 -16.08 -2.26 33.39
CA GLU A 487 -17.06 -1.17 33.38
C GLU A 487 -16.41 0.17 33.77
N LYS A 488 -15.54 0.15 34.79
CA LYS A 488 -14.78 1.34 35.21
C LYS A 488 -13.84 1.87 34.13
N MET A 489 -13.16 0.97 33.39
CA MET A 489 -12.34 1.38 32.24
C MET A 489 -13.18 1.96 31.11
N ASN A 490 -14.36 1.39 30.85
CA ASN A 490 -15.30 1.94 29.86
C ASN A 490 -15.83 3.33 30.27
N ASP A 491 -16.04 3.59 31.56
CA ASP A 491 -16.45 4.91 32.02
C ASP A 491 -15.40 6.00 31.76
N LEU A 492 -14.11 5.66 31.74
CA LEU A 492 -13.06 6.61 31.36
C LEU A 492 -13.24 7.13 29.92
N LEU A 493 -13.90 6.36 29.03
CA LEU A 493 -14.22 6.83 27.67
C LEU A 493 -15.16 8.03 27.65
N GLN A 494 -15.89 8.31 28.74
CA GLN A 494 -16.71 9.53 28.84
C GLN A 494 -15.86 10.80 28.72
N LEU A 495 -14.56 10.73 28.99
CA LEU A 495 -13.61 11.81 28.74
C LEU A 495 -13.57 12.23 27.28
N MET A 496 -13.91 11.34 26.33
CA MET A 496 -13.99 11.67 24.90
C MET A 496 -14.91 12.87 24.63
N THR A 497 -16.04 12.93 25.34
CA THR A 497 -17.00 14.05 25.24
C THR A 497 -16.40 15.35 25.80
N TYR A 498 -15.59 15.25 26.85
CA TYR A 498 -14.96 16.42 27.49
C TYR A 498 -13.79 16.96 26.65
N VAL A 499 -12.96 16.07 26.11
CA VAL A 499 -11.76 16.42 25.36
C VAL A 499 -12.09 16.82 23.92
N GLY A 500 -13.20 16.33 23.37
CA GLY A 500 -13.55 16.53 21.96
C GLY A 500 -12.54 15.84 21.02
N ARG A 501 -11.87 14.82 21.51
CA ARG A 501 -10.89 13.97 20.82
C ARG A 501 -11.12 12.53 21.22
N LEU A 502 -10.66 11.60 20.40
CA LEU A 502 -10.79 10.18 20.71
C LEU A 502 -9.93 9.83 21.92
N VAL A 503 -10.56 9.09 22.83
CA VAL A 503 -9.96 8.58 24.05
C VAL A 503 -9.89 7.06 23.93
N VAL A 504 -8.72 6.51 24.21
CA VAL A 504 -8.51 5.07 24.36
C VAL A 504 -8.02 4.79 25.77
N VAL A 505 -8.38 3.64 26.30
CA VAL A 505 -7.99 3.22 27.64
C VAL A 505 -7.31 1.86 27.56
N THR A 506 -6.11 1.75 28.11
CA THR A 506 -5.39 0.48 28.22
C THR A 506 -5.00 0.24 29.67
N ALA A 507 -5.41 -0.90 30.21
CA ALA A 507 -4.95 -1.37 31.51
C ALA A 507 -3.93 -2.49 31.31
N MET A 508 -2.79 -2.41 32.01
CA MET A 508 -1.73 -3.43 31.97
C MET A 508 -1.28 -3.78 33.39
N ASN A 509 -1.05 -5.06 33.67
CA ASN A 509 -0.22 -5.43 34.81
C ASN A 509 1.27 -5.18 34.47
N ILE A 510 2.12 -5.16 35.49
CA ILE A 510 3.54 -4.84 35.32
C ILE A 510 4.24 -5.76 34.32
N GLU A 511 3.94 -7.05 34.32
CA GLU A 511 4.55 -8.02 33.39
C GLU A 511 4.20 -7.72 31.93
N SER A 512 2.93 -7.39 31.67
CA SER A 512 2.45 -6.99 30.36
C SER A 512 3.05 -5.64 29.93
N PHE A 513 3.15 -4.70 30.87
CA PHE A 513 3.78 -3.40 30.62
C PHE A 513 5.27 -3.53 30.28
N LEU A 514 6.04 -4.35 31.02
CA LEU A 514 7.46 -4.56 30.73
C LEU A 514 7.68 -5.19 29.35
N GLU A 515 6.81 -6.10 28.93
CA GLU A 515 6.86 -6.67 27.57
C GLU A 515 6.54 -5.61 26.51
N TYR A 516 5.52 -4.80 26.75
CA TYR A 516 5.16 -3.71 25.86
C TYR A 516 6.23 -2.62 25.78
N TYR A 517 6.85 -2.28 26.90
CA TYR A 517 7.93 -1.32 26.99
C TYR A 517 9.17 -1.81 26.21
N GLN A 518 9.50 -3.11 26.29
CA GLN A 518 10.56 -3.69 25.47
C GLN A 518 10.26 -3.56 23.97
N TYR A 519 9.01 -3.80 23.57
CA TYR A 519 8.56 -3.57 22.19
C TYR A 519 8.72 -2.09 21.78
N LEU A 520 8.22 -1.16 22.60
CA LEU A 520 8.33 0.27 22.34
C LEU A 520 9.78 0.74 22.23
N TYR A 521 10.64 0.30 23.15
CA TYR A 521 12.07 0.60 23.13
C TYR A 521 12.70 0.14 21.81
N ALA A 522 12.37 -1.07 21.34
CA ALA A 522 12.88 -1.59 20.09
C ALA A 522 12.42 -0.79 18.87
N VAL A 523 11.13 -0.47 18.80
CA VAL A 523 10.55 0.32 17.71
C VAL A 523 11.16 1.73 17.66
N LEU A 524 11.23 2.41 18.80
CA LEU A 524 11.67 3.79 18.87
C LEU A 524 13.16 3.95 18.58
N LYS A 525 14.02 3.05 19.07
CA LYS A 525 15.45 3.09 18.75
C LYS A 525 15.76 2.71 17.29
N GLN A 526 14.82 2.06 16.59
CA GLN A 526 14.96 1.73 15.16
C GLN A 526 14.37 2.80 14.24
N SER A 527 13.37 3.55 14.70
CA SER A 527 12.77 4.63 13.93
C SER A 527 13.73 5.82 13.81
N LYS A 528 13.81 6.43 12.62
CA LYS A 528 14.57 7.66 12.36
C LYS A 528 13.67 8.91 12.25
N GLY A 529 12.37 8.80 12.56
CA GLY A 529 11.39 9.88 12.41
C GLY A 529 10.14 9.72 13.29
N PRO A 530 9.11 10.57 13.10
CA PRO A 530 7.86 10.47 13.85
C PRO A 530 7.17 9.11 13.62
N LEU A 531 6.48 8.58 14.63
CA LEU A 531 5.87 7.26 14.56
C LEU A 531 4.69 7.29 13.59
N ASN A 532 4.50 6.21 12.83
CA ASN A 532 3.40 6.09 11.90
C ASN A 532 2.89 4.64 11.87
N GLU A 533 1.86 4.40 11.06
CA GLU A 533 1.24 3.08 10.94
C GLU A 533 2.14 2.05 10.28
N VAL A 534 3.31 2.41 9.79
CA VAL A 534 4.27 1.44 9.26
C VAL A 534 5.28 1.06 10.33
N THR A 535 5.64 1.99 11.21
CA THR A 535 6.70 1.81 12.21
C THR A 535 6.19 1.28 13.56
N ALA A 536 4.93 1.56 13.94
CA ALA A 536 4.37 1.17 15.24
C ALA A 536 2.91 0.70 15.14
N GLN A 537 2.69 -0.53 14.66
CA GLN A 537 1.35 -1.01 14.27
C GLN A 537 0.50 -1.66 15.34
N ASN A 538 1.09 -2.15 16.42
CA ASN A 538 0.46 -3.23 17.18
C ASN A 538 -0.86 -2.89 17.88
N PHE A 539 -1.36 -1.66 17.77
CA PHE A 539 -2.69 -1.30 18.24
C PHE A 539 -3.38 -0.13 17.49
N TRP A 540 -2.72 0.61 16.58
CA TRP A 540 -3.17 1.95 16.18
C TRP A 540 -3.13 2.24 14.68
N ILE A 541 -4.14 2.97 14.22
CA ILE A 541 -4.11 3.77 12.99
C ILE A 541 -3.84 5.21 13.39
N TRP A 542 -2.71 5.76 12.92
CA TRP A 542 -2.24 7.08 13.28
C TRP A 542 -2.79 8.09 12.26
N GLY A 543 -3.75 8.91 12.68
CA GLY A 543 -4.27 9.99 11.84
C GLY A 543 -5.19 10.94 12.61
N ARG A 544 -5.87 11.85 11.90
CA ARG A 544 -6.82 12.85 12.45
C ARG A 544 -7.90 12.24 13.36
N LEU A 545 -8.08 10.92 13.27
CA LEU A 545 -9.07 10.15 14.01
C LEU A 545 -8.48 9.12 14.97
N PHE A 546 -7.19 9.09 15.34
CA PHE A 546 -6.60 8.14 16.32
C PHE A 546 -7.49 6.93 16.66
N ARG A 547 -7.56 5.94 15.75
CA ARG A 547 -8.54 4.85 15.85
C ARG A 547 -7.88 3.56 16.31
N PRO A 548 -8.43 2.89 17.33
CA PRO A 548 -7.98 1.56 17.67
C PRO A 548 -8.38 0.56 16.59
N VAL A 549 -7.52 -0.43 16.34
CA VAL A 549 -7.79 -1.49 15.35
C VAL A 549 -8.93 -2.42 15.80
N VAL A 550 -9.14 -2.60 17.11
CA VAL A 550 -10.02 -3.68 17.65
C VAL A 550 -11.02 -3.21 18.71
N GLY A 551 -10.87 -2.01 19.30
CA GLY A 551 -11.79 -1.48 20.32
C GLY A 551 -11.20 -0.33 21.15
N TYR A 552 -12.01 0.36 21.97
CA TYR A 552 -11.54 1.56 22.70
C TYR A 552 -11.00 1.28 24.12
N VAL A 553 -11.18 0.06 24.62
CA VAL A 553 -10.69 -0.39 25.94
C VAL A 553 -9.93 -1.69 25.78
N PHE A 554 -8.72 -1.74 26.32
CA PHE A 554 -7.86 -2.92 26.29
C PHE A 554 -7.43 -3.28 27.70
N ILE A 555 -7.50 -4.56 28.06
CA ILE A 555 -7.03 -5.10 29.34
C ILE A 555 -6.02 -6.19 29.03
N HIS A 556 -4.77 -5.98 29.42
CA HIS A 556 -3.68 -6.93 29.23
C HIS A 556 -3.18 -7.42 30.59
N ASN A 557 -3.63 -8.62 30.95
CA ASN A 557 -3.26 -9.29 32.19
C ASN A 557 -2.44 -10.58 31.92
N ASP A 558 -2.35 -11.02 30.66
CA ASP A 558 -1.54 -12.16 30.23
C ASP A 558 -0.41 -11.71 29.30
N VAL A 559 0.82 -11.75 29.81
CA VAL A 559 2.02 -11.37 29.08
C VAL A 559 2.26 -12.25 27.84
N ASN A 560 1.85 -13.53 27.85
CA ASN A 560 2.06 -14.42 26.72
C ASN A 560 1.07 -14.12 25.59
N GLU A 561 -0.17 -13.78 25.94
CA GLU A 561 -1.16 -13.31 24.98
C GLU A 561 -0.71 -11.98 24.35
N LEU A 562 -0.23 -11.06 25.18
CA LEU A 562 0.30 -9.78 24.70
C LEU A 562 1.54 -9.98 23.81
N ARG A 563 2.51 -10.81 24.21
CA ARG A 563 3.70 -11.12 23.40
C ARG A 563 3.33 -11.67 22.02
N LYS A 564 2.29 -12.52 21.93
CA LYS A 564 1.77 -13.00 20.65
C LYS A 564 1.23 -11.84 19.80
N LYS A 565 0.48 -10.90 20.39
CA LYS A 565 -0.03 -9.71 19.70
C LYS A 565 1.07 -8.72 19.30
N LEU A 566 2.17 -8.65 20.06
CA LEU A 566 3.25 -7.68 19.84
C LEU A 566 4.32 -8.16 18.83
N PHE A 567 4.55 -9.47 18.74
CA PHE A 567 5.71 -10.00 18.01
C PHE A 567 5.37 -11.09 16.99
N VAL A 568 4.09 -11.44 16.82
CA VAL A 568 3.61 -12.33 15.76
C VAL A 568 2.78 -11.49 14.79
N PRO A 569 3.12 -11.45 13.49
CA PRO A 569 2.31 -10.73 12.50
C PRO A 569 0.89 -11.32 12.46
N ALA A 570 -0.14 -10.46 12.43
CA ALA A 570 -1.52 -10.86 12.18
C ALA A 570 -1.80 -11.07 10.67
#